data_AF-A0A7H8M4E0-F1
#
_entry.id   AF-A0A7H8M4E0-F1
#
_cell.length_a   1.000
_cell.length_b   1.000
_cell.length_c   1.000
_cell.angle_alpha   90.00
_cell.angle_beta   90.00
_cell.angle_gamma   90.00
#
_symmetry.space_group_name_H-M   'P 1'
#
loop_
_entity.id
_entity.type
_entity.pdbx_description
1 polymer ?
#
loop_
_entity_poly.entity_id
_entity_poly.type
_entity_poly.pdbx_seq_one_letter_code
_entity_poly.pdbx_strand_id
1 'polypeptide(L)'
;MTTIIPPTSICDSCKLLKSVPDPDWDPNKITNPLKAGAINFCAAFPDEIPDDISFHGFDHRLPYPTDGGIRHELRPGMADLLTAFEEETPIDVRTRDVTSTVQAWMSQMAALRARRLELATFLLDADQLTVPVRSDDTLAIWIFDDFRMLGVSTTGPIQLDFTESDDFQGWRTYSPEELAAGVPEDVLLYVDKRGPLFPVRALHSFNIPLFRIIQDGSAAQLREEFSESLVYRPEGERAVFTSLLALEASRGITTAWESVRGRDVLAEGEVIIDPGHEHQVTLVP
;
A
#
# COMPACT_ATOMS: atom_id res chain seq x y z
N MET A 1 27.53 -23.13 16.63
CA MET A 1 26.23 -22.50 16.29
C MET A 1 26.42 -21.02 16.51
N THR A 2 26.72 -20.32 15.43
CA THR A 2 26.88 -18.87 15.38
C THR A 2 25.50 -18.26 15.63
N THR A 3 25.41 -17.47 16.70
CA THR A 3 24.24 -16.67 17.05
C THR A 3 24.00 -15.74 15.87
N ILE A 4 22.93 -15.99 15.10
CA ILE A 4 22.45 -15.08 14.07
C ILE A 4 21.82 -13.92 14.84
N ILE A 5 22.66 -12.98 15.28
CA ILE A 5 22.19 -11.61 15.49
C ILE A 5 21.86 -11.12 14.08
N PRO A 6 20.62 -10.68 13.79
CA PRO A 6 20.33 -10.13 12.48
C PRO A 6 21.36 -9.02 12.19
N PRO A 7 21.87 -8.89 10.96
CA PRO A 7 22.72 -7.76 10.62
C PRO A 7 21.97 -6.50 11.02
N THR A 8 22.63 -5.56 11.69
CA THR A 8 22.06 -4.24 11.96
C THR A 8 21.91 -3.55 10.62
N SER A 9 20.74 -3.70 10.01
CA SER A 9 20.50 -3.22 8.67
C SER A 9 20.58 -1.69 8.68
N ILE A 10 20.99 -1.09 7.56
CA ILE A 10 20.99 0.37 7.47
C ILE A 10 19.57 0.93 7.59
N CYS A 11 18.56 0.13 7.23
CA CYS A 11 17.15 0.47 7.45
C CYS A 11 16.80 0.57 8.93
N ASP A 12 17.35 -0.28 9.80
CA ASP A 12 17.20 -0.10 11.25
C ASP A 12 17.76 1.25 11.69
N SER A 13 18.77 1.78 10.99
CA SER A 13 19.33 3.10 11.28
C SER A 13 18.58 4.25 10.60
N CYS A 14 17.58 3.96 9.76
CA CYS A 14 16.83 4.95 9.00
C CYS A 14 15.85 5.70 9.89
N LYS A 15 15.86 7.04 9.84
CA LYS A 15 14.92 7.85 10.63
C LYS A 15 13.49 7.81 10.10
N LEU A 16 13.32 7.36 8.87
CA LEU A 16 12.04 7.18 8.19
C LEU A 16 11.48 5.75 8.36
N LEU A 17 12.18 4.86 9.08
CA LEU A 17 11.71 3.51 9.37
C LEU A 17 10.66 3.55 10.48
N LYS A 18 9.53 2.87 10.26
CA LYS A 18 8.46 2.68 11.24
C LYS A 18 8.05 1.23 11.34
N SER A 19 7.74 0.77 12.54
CA SER A 19 7.24 -0.59 12.78
C SER A 19 5.75 -0.53 13.06
N VAL A 20 4.96 -1.33 12.36
CA VAL A 20 3.50 -1.43 12.52
C VAL A 20 3.10 -2.89 12.76
N PRO A 21 2.03 -3.18 13.52
CA PRO A 21 1.56 -4.56 13.69
C PRO A 21 1.28 -5.24 12.36
N ASP A 22 1.77 -6.47 12.20
CA ASP A 22 1.48 -7.30 11.04
C ASP A 22 0.05 -7.89 11.17
N PRO A 23 -0.88 -7.56 10.27
CA PRO A 23 -2.26 -8.07 10.31
C PRO A 23 -2.33 -9.59 10.15
N ASP A 24 -1.36 -10.20 9.47
CA ASP A 24 -1.32 -11.61 9.13
C ASP A 24 -0.53 -12.42 10.15
N TRP A 25 -0.04 -11.77 11.21
CA TRP A 25 0.73 -12.43 12.24
C TRP A 25 -0.13 -13.43 13.01
N ASP A 26 0.15 -14.71 12.75
CA ASP A 26 -0.33 -15.82 13.55
C ASP A 26 0.86 -16.39 14.34
N PRO A 27 0.88 -16.27 15.67
CA PRO A 27 1.95 -16.82 16.49
C PRO A 27 2.06 -18.36 16.38
N ASN A 28 1.05 -19.03 15.84
CA ASN A 28 1.05 -20.48 15.57
C ASN A 28 1.55 -20.85 14.16
N LYS A 29 1.76 -19.85 13.29
CA LYS A 29 2.25 -20.04 11.91
C LYS A 29 3.42 -19.09 11.63
N ILE A 30 4.46 -19.21 12.44
CA ILE A 30 5.69 -18.41 12.28
C ILE A 30 6.37 -18.82 10.97
N THR A 31 6.18 -18.01 9.93
CA THR A 31 6.82 -18.20 8.61
C THR A 31 8.22 -17.57 8.58
N ASN A 32 8.43 -16.46 9.30
CA ASN A 32 9.74 -15.84 9.48
C ASN A 32 9.90 -15.32 10.94
N PRO A 33 10.75 -15.93 11.77
CA PRO A 33 10.96 -15.50 13.16
C PRO A 33 11.62 -14.12 13.29
N LEU A 34 12.21 -13.60 12.20
CA LEU A 34 12.78 -12.25 12.15
C LEU A 34 11.72 -11.16 11.88
N LYS A 35 10.51 -11.55 11.46
CA LYS A 35 9.36 -10.66 11.24
C LYS A 35 8.25 -10.98 12.25
N ALA A 36 8.60 -10.99 13.54
CA ALA A 36 7.69 -11.39 14.59
C ALA A 36 6.65 -10.29 14.90
N GLY A 37 5.47 -10.40 14.30
CA GLY A 37 4.30 -9.59 14.66
C GLY A 37 4.30 -8.14 14.20
N ALA A 38 5.28 -7.73 13.40
CA ALA A 38 5.36 -6.37 12.87
C ALA A 38 5.95 -6.31 11.46
N ILE A 39 5.48 -5.34 10.69
CA ILE A 39 5.97 -4.94 9.38
C ILE A 39 6.76 -3.64 9.52
N ASN A 40 7.88 -3.55 8.81
CA ASN A 40 8.71 -2.35 8.72
C ASN A 40 8.33 -1.53 7.48
N PHE A 41 7.85 -0.32 7.72
CA PHE A 41 7.44 0.67 6.73
C PHE A 41 8.51 1.76 6.56
N CYS A 42 8.75 2.18 5.33
CA CYS A 42 9.52 3.38 4.98
C CYS A 42 8.91 4.00 3.74
N ALA A 43 8.99 5.33 3.59
CA ALA A 43 8.44 6.02 2.41
C ALA A 43 8.99 5.50 1.06
N ALA A 44 10.24 5.01 1.05
CA ALA A 44 10.86 4.38 -0.13
C ALA A 44 10.19 3.05 -0.52
N PHE A 45 9.74 2.29 0.48
CA PHE A 45 9.13 0.99 0.32
C PHE A 45 7.84 0.94 1.15
N PRO A 46 6.77 1.58 0.67
CA PRO A 46 5.57 1.72 1.47
C PRO A 46 4.91 0.37 1.75
N ASP A 47 5.17 -0.63 0.92
CA ASP A 47 4.59 -1.97 1.01
C ASP A 47 5.31 -2.85 2.03
N GLU A 48 6.63 -2.85 2.03
CA GLU A 48 7.52 -3.50 3.01
C GLU A 48 8.97 -3.27 2.55
N ILE A 49 9.94 -3.21 3.45
CA ILE A 49 11.36 -3.15 3.04
C ILE A 49 11.80 -4.51 2.48
N PRO A 50 12.38 -4.58 1.27
CA PRO A 50 12.87 -5.84 0.69
C PRO A 50 13.79 -6.60 1.65
N ASP A 51 13.64 -7.93 1.69
CA ASP A 51 14.53 -8.80 2.49
C ASP A 51 16.01 -8.62 2.10
N ASP A 52 16.24 -8.26 0.84
CA ASP A 52 17.57 -7.94 0.32
C ASP A 52 18.28 -6.80 1.05
N ILE A 53 17.48 -5.82 1.50
CA ILE A 53 17.91 -4.66 2.25
C ILE A 53 17.86 -4.95 3.75
N SER A 54 16.78 -5.59 4.23
CA SER A 54 16.56 -5.87 5.65
C SER A 54 17.52 -6.93 6.21
N PHE A 55 17.90 -7.94 5.41
CA PHE A 55 18.61 -9.13 5.89
C PHE A 55 19.84 -9.50 5.07
N HIS A 56 19.95 -9.05 3.82
CA HIS A 56 21.05 -9.43 2.92
C HIS A 56 22.05 -8.30 2.66
N GLY A 57 22.00 -7.22 3.46
CA GLY A 57 23.05 -6.21 3.54
C GLY A 57 23.21 -5.32 2.32
N PHE A 58 22.19 -5.20 1.46
CA PHE A 58 22.21 -4.17 0.42
C PHE A 58 22.19 -2.77 1.05
N ASP A 59 22.99 -1.86 0.52
CA ASP A 59 23.09 -0.49 1.03
C ASP A 59 22.06 0.42 0.37
N HIS A 60 20.98 0.72 1.09
CA HIS A 60 19.89 1.56 0.61
C HIS A 60 20.22 3.07 0.52
N ARG A 61 21.49 3.46 0.63
CA ARG A 61 21.97 4.74 0.09
C ARG A 61 22.17 4.68 -1.42
N LEU A 62 22.24 3.49 -1.99
CA LEU A 62 22.28 3.25 -3.42
C LEU A 62 20.87 3.09 -4.00
N PRO A 63 20.68 3.40 -5.30
CA PRO A 63 19.42 3.13 -5.96
C PRO A 63 19.05 1.65 -5.88
N TYR A 64 17.82 1.39 -5.45
CA TYR A 64 17.18 0.09 -5.52
C TYR A 64 15.93 0.21 -6.40
N PRO A 65 15.64 -0.76 -7.28
CA PRO A 65 14.45 -0.66 -8.12
C PRO A 65 13.18 -0.45 -7.30
N THR A 66 12.34 0.48 -7.75
CA THR A 66 11.05 0.86 -7.12
C THR A 66 11.14 1.51 -5.74
N ASP A 67 12.32 1.94 -5.29
CA ASP A 67 12.52 2.70 -4.04
C ASP A 67 12.02 4.17 -4.08
N GLY A 68 11.39 4.56 -5.19
CA GLY A 68 10.87 5.92 -5.40
C GLY A 68 11.93 7.02 -5.45
N GLY A 69 13.21 6.67 -5.56
CA GLY A 69 14.33 7.62 -5.50
C GLY A 69 14.60 8.15 -4.08
N ILE A 70 13.91 7.64 -3.07
CA ILE A 70 14.11 8.01 -1.68
C ILE A 70 15.38 7.32 -1.20
N ARG A 71 16.22 8.04 -0.46
CA ARG A 71 17.51 7.55 0.01
C ARG A 71 17.53 7.50 1.53
N HIS A 72 18.30 6.57 2.06
CA HIS A 72 18.47 6.43 3.49
C HIS A 72 18.89 7.75 4.16
N GLU A 73 18.16 8.13 5.21
CA GLU A 73 18.50 9.22 6.11
C GLU A 73 18.80 8.66 7.49
N LEU A 74 20.04 8.82 7.94
CA LEU A 74 20.51 8.28 9.21
C LEU A 74 19.82 8.95 10.41
N ARG A 75 19.35 8.16 11.38
CA ARG A 75 18.90 8.67 12.69
C ARG A 75 20.03 9.41 13.40
N PRO A 76 19.74 10.52 14.11
CA PRO A 76 20.73 11.15 14.97
C PRO A 76 21.36 10.14 15.93
N GLY A 77 22.70 10.12 16.00
CA GLY A 77 23.45 9.21 16.87
C GLY A 77 23.71 7.81 16.33
N MET A 78 23.27 7.46 15.11
CA MET A 78 23.50 6.12 14.53
C MET A 78 24.76 6.02 13.67
N ALA A 79 25.73 6.93 13.81
CA ALA A 79 26.98 6.90 13.03
C ALA A 79 27.79 5.62 13.28
N ASP A 80 27.91 5.21 14.53
CA ASP A 80 28.63 3.99 14.91
C ASP A 80 27.96 2.74 14.32
N LEU A 81 26.62 2.72 14.24
CA LEU A 81 25.86 1.62 13.65
C LEU A 81 26.09 1.51 12.14
N LEU A 82 26.14 2.65 11.46
CA LEU A 82 26.50 2.70 10.04
C LEU A 82 27.94 2.20 9.81
N THR A 83 28.89 2.64 10.64
CA THR A 83 30.28 2.17 10.56
C THR A 83 30.38 0.67 10.78
N ALA A 84 29.74 0.13 11.83
CA ALA A 84 29.70 -1.30 12.09
C ALA A 84 29.10 -2.09 10.89
N PHE A 85 28.00 -1.61 10.32
CA PHE A 85 27.41 -2.20 9.13
C PHE A 85 28.39 -2.24 7.94
N GLU A 86 29.10 -1.13 7.68
CA GLU A 86 30.07 -1.02 6.59
C GLU A 86 31.32 -1.89 6.80
N GLU A 87 31.72 -2.13 8.05
CA GLU A 87 32.82 -3.01 8.44
C GLU A 87 32.43 -4.49 8.34
N GLU A 88 31.23 -4.85 8.78
CA GLU A 88 30.70 -6.22 8.76
C GLU A 88 30.22 -6.65 7.38
N THR A 89 29.77 -5.70 6.55
CA THR A 89 29.21 -5.96 5.23
C THR A 89 30.16 -5.47 4.12
N PRO A 90 30.85 -6.40 3.43
CA PRO A 90 31.78 -6.07 2.36
C PRO A 90 31.16 -5.20 1.26
N ILE A 91 31.98 -4.35 0.63
CA ILE A 91 31.51 -3.41 -0.40
C ILE A 91 30.85 -4.11 -1.59
N ASP A 92 31.37 -5.26 -2.01
CA ASP A 92 30.82 -6.08 -3.09
C ASP A 92 29.43 -6.63 -2.76
N VAL A 93 29.12 -6.85 -1.47
CA VAL A 93 27.78 -7.17 -1.01
C VAL A 93 26.90 -5.92 -1.05
N ARG A 94 27.37 -4.81 -0.46
CA ARG A 94 26.60 -3.57 -0.34
C ARG A 94 26.22 -2.94 -1.68
N THR A 95 27.06 -3.09 -2.70
CA THR A 95 26.90 -2.44 -4.01
C THR A 95 26.65 -3.44 -5.15
N ARG A 96 26.25 -4.67 -4.83
CA ARG A 96 25.98 -5.71 -5.84
C ARG A 96 24.88 -5.28 -6.81
N ASP A 97 24.90 -5.86 -8.00
CA ASP A 97 23.76 -5.82 -8.91
C ASP A 97 22.60 -6.61 -8.29
N VAL A 98 21.47 -5.93 -8.07
CA VAL A 98 20.27 -6.46 -7.43
C VAL A 98 19.23 -6.96 -8.42
N THR A 99 19.49 -6.96 -9.73
CA THR A 99 18.49 -7.35 -10.75
C THR A 99 17.82 -8.70 -10.48
N SER A 100 18.52 -9.69 -9.92
CA SER A 100 17.96 -10.98 -9.56
C SER A 100 17.09 -10.95 -8.30
N THR A 101 17.45 -10.14 -7.29
CA THR A 101 16.67 -9.95 -6.05
C THR A 101 15.47 -9.02 -6.30
N VAL A 102 15.57 -8.15 -7.29
CA VAL A 102 14.49 -7.31 -7.80
C VAL A 102 13.35 -8.17 -8.31
N GLN A 103 13.60 -9.26 -9.05
CA GLN A 103 12.50 -10.12 -9.49
C GLN A 103 11.77 -10.79 -8.31
N ALA A 104 12.51 -11.25 -7.30
CA ALA A 104 11.93 -11.80 -6.08
C ALA A 104 11.14 -10.73 -5.31
N TRP A 105 11.69 -9.53 -5.20
CA TRP A 105 11.03 -8.36 -4.64
C TRP A 105 9.75 -7.99 -5.39
N MET A 106 9.77 -7.89 -6.73
CA MET A 106 8.58 -7.60 -7.53
C MET A 106 7.47 -8.63 -7.28
N SER A 107 7.83 -9.90 -7.08
CA SER A 107 6.87 -10.95 -6.71
C SER A 107 6.32 -10.76 -5.29
N GLN A 108 7.17 -10.42 -4.32
CA GLN A 108 6.74 -10.07 -2.96
C GLN A 108 5.82 -8.84 -2.96
N MET A 109 6.12 -7.86 -3.81
CA MET A 109 5.35 -6.64 -3.98
C MET A 109 3.99 -6.89 -4.59
N ALA A 110 3.89 -7.75 -5.60
CA ALA A 110 2.60 -8.15 -6.12
C ALA A 110 1.71 -8.73 -5.01
N ALA A 111 2.27 -9.55 -4.11
CA ALA A 111 1.54 -10.07 -2.96
C ALA A 111 1.11 -8.97 -1.97
N LEU A 112 1.96 -8.01 -1.66
CA LEU A 112 1.61 -6.88 -0.77
C LEU A 112 0.59 -5.93 -1.42
N ARG A 113 0.66 -5.74 -2.75
CA ARG A 113 -0.34 -5.00 -3.53
C ARG A 113 -1.69 -5.71 -3.53
N ALA A 114 -1.68 -7.03 -3.66
CA ALA A 114 -2.89 -7.84 -3.51
C ALA A 114 -3.50 -7.67 -2.11
N ARG A 115 -2.70 -7.72 -1.03
CA ARG A 115 -3.19 -7.45 0.34
C ARG A 115 -3.80 -6.05 0.49
N ARG A 116 -3.16 -5.03 -0.10
CA ARG A 116 -3.73 -3.67 -0.12
C ARG A 116 -5.01 -3.58 -0.92
N LEU A 117 -5.10 -4.30 -2.04
CA LEU A 117 -6.31 -4.36 -2.85
C LEU A 117 -7.44 -5.02 -2.06
N GLU A 118 -7.17 -6.12 -1.35
CA GLU A 118 -8.13 -6.75 -0.44
C GLU A 118 -8.60 -5.76 0.65
N LEU A 119 -7.67 -4.99 1.23
CA LEU A 119 -8.02 -3.95 2.20
C LEU A 119 -8.85 -2.82 1.59
N ALA A 120 -8.54 -2.40 0.36
CA ALA A 120 -9.34 -1.42 -0.37
C ALA A 120 -10.76 -1.93 -0.59
N THR A 121 -10.91 -3.17 -1.07
CA THR A 121 -12.21 -3.80 -1.26
C THR A 121 -12.98 -3.86 0.05
N PHE A 122 -12.36 -4.32 1.13
CA PHE A 122 -12.98 -4.37 2.45
C PHE A 122 -13.46 -2.99 2.94
N LEU A 123 -12.68 -1.93 2.66
CA LEU A 123 -13.09 -0.54 2.95
C LEU A 123 -14.26 -0.06 2.07
N LEU A 124 -14.24 -0.38 0.78
CA LEU A 124 -15.22 0.09 -0.21
C LEU A 124 -16.57 -0.64 -0.12
N ASP A 125 -16.54 -1.91 0.33
CA ASP A 125 -17.71 -2.76 0.58
C ASP A 125 -18.43 -2.37 1.89
N ALA A 126 -17.78 -1.63 2.79
CA ALA A 126 -18.42 -1.18 4.02
C ALA A 126 -19.46 -0.09 3.73
N ASP A 127 -20.69 -0.29 4.22
CA ASP A 127 -21.77 0.71 4.12
C ASP A 127 -21.36 2.05 4.74
N GLN A 128 -20.63 1.96 5.85
CA GLN A 128 -20.28 3.07 6.72
C GLN A 128 -18.90 2.84 7.32
N LEU A 129 -18.07 3.88 7.30
CA LEU A 129 -16.76 3.93 7.91
C LEU A 129 -16.80 4.87 9.10
N THR A 130 -16.26 4.44 10.24
CA THR A 130 -16.11 5.30 11.40
C THR A 130 -14.68 5.81 11.50
N VAL A 131 -14.54 7.13 11.67
CA VAL A 131 -13.25 7.80 11.81
C VAL A 131 -13.26 8.77 12.98
N PRO A 132 -12.11 8.99 13.63
CA PRO A 132 -12.01 9.89 14.76
C PRO A 132 -12.01 11.35 14.30
N VAL A 133 -12.66 12.21 15.09
CA VAL A 133 -12.77 13.65 14.83
C VAL A 133 -12.37 14.48 16.04
N ARG A 134 -12.02 15.74 15.77
CA ARG A 134 -11.69 16.77 16.75
C ARG A 134 -12.92 17.58 17.16
N SER A 135 -12.74 18.41 18.18
CA SER A 135 -13.76 19.35 18.70
C SER A 135 -14.37 20.31 17.68
N ASP A 136 -13.69 20.57 16.56
CA ASP A 136 -14.14 21.41 15.45
C ASP A 136 -14.76 20.59 14.29
N ASP A 137 -15.11 19.32 14.55
CA ASP A 137 -15.59 18.33 13.58
C ASP A 137 -14.60 18.02 12.43
N THR A 138 -13.32 18.44 12.52
CA THR A 138 -12.29 18.01 11.56
C THR A 138 -11.74 16.62 11.88
N LEU A 139 -11.20 15.93 10.87
CA LEU A 139 -10.61 14.60 11.05
C LEU A 139 -9.42 14.64 12.03
N ALA A 140 -9.45 13.78 13.05
CA ALA A 140 -8.34 13.61 13.99
C ALA A 140 -7.23 12.80 13.32
N ILE A 141 -6.42 13.48 12.52
CA ILE A 141 -5.24 12.90 11.85
C ILE A 141 -4.06 12.93 12.82
N TRP A 142 -3.47 11.76 13.10
CA TRP A 142 -2.22 11.64 13.83
C TRP A 142 -1.06 12.13 12.97
N ILE A 143 -0.21 12.95 13.56
CA ILE A 143 0.98 13.51 12.90
C ILE A 143 2.19 12.86 13.54
N PHE A 144 2.92 12.09 12.74
CA PHE A 144 4.24 11.58 13.07
C PHE A 144 5.30 12.41 12.33
N ASP A 145 6.58 12.21 12.65
CA ASP A 145 7.68 13.01 12.09
C ASP A 145 7.76 12.96 10.53
N ASP A 146 7.24 11.91 9.93
CA ASP A 146 7.47 11.51 8.53
C ASP A 146 6.21 11.07 7.77
N PHE A 147 5.10 10.82 8.47
CA PHE A 147 3.82 10.55 7.83
C PHE A 147 2.66 11.02 8.70
N ARG A 148 1.50 11.11 8.05
CA ARG A 148 0.22 11.41 8.70
C ARG A 148 -0.68 10.21 8.57
N MET A 149 -1.46 9.94 9.60
CA MET A 149 -2.27 8.74 9.67
C MET A 149 -3.67 9.04 10.18
N LEU A 150 -4.65 8.35 9.61
CA LEU A 150 -6.03 8.38 10.08
C LEU A 150 -6.45 6.95 10.46
N GLY A 151 -6.94 6.77 11.69
CA GLY A 151 -7.62 5.54 12.07
C GLY A 151 -8.97 5.43 11.35
N VAL A 152 -9.24 4.29 10.76
CA VAL A 152 -10.51 3.99 10.09
C VAL A 152 -11.04 2.68 10.65
N SER A 153 -12.34 2.60 10.93
CA SER A 153 -12.96 1.33 11.30
C SER A 153 -14.23 1.05 10.52
N THR A 154 -14.32 -0.17 10.02
CA THR A 154 -15.52 -0.71 9.36
C THR A 154 -16.53 -1.30 10.35
N THR A 155 -16.13 -1.47 11.62
CA THR A 155 -16.95 -2.16 12.66
C THR A 155 -17.41 -1.24 13.79
N GLY A 156 -17.02 0.04 13.75
CA GLY A 156 -17.41 1.06 14.72
C GLY A 156 -16.21 1.62 15.49
N PRO A 157 -16.45 2.45 16.51
CA PRO A 157 -15.37 3.05 17.29
C PRO A 157 -14.41 2.00 17.86
N ILE A 158 -13.11 2.16 17.58
CA ILE A 158 -12.04 1.30 18.08
C ILE A 158 -11.06 2.11 18.93
N GLN A 159 -10.55 1.54 20.01
CA GLN A 159 -9.47 2.17 20.77
C GLN A 159 -8.18 2.03 19.97
N LEU A 160 -7.56 3.06 19.42
CA LEU A 160 -6.29 2.90 18.69
C LEU A 160 -5.11 2.64 19.65
N ASP A 161 -4.04 2.03 19.14
CA ASP A 161 -2.83 1.73 19.95
C ASP A 161 -1.92 2.97 20.13
N PHE A 162 -2.35 4.12 19.61
CA PHE A 162 -1.64 5.40 19.68
C PHE A 162 -2.32 6.30 20.70
N THR A 163 -1.52 7.14 21.37
CA THR A 163 -2.05 8.14 22.30
C THR A 163 -3.01 9.06 21.53
N GLU A 164 -4.22 9.26 22.07
CA GLU A 164 -5.19 10.19 21.51
C GLU A 164 -4.56 11.58 21.46
N SER A 165 -4.81 12.33 20.39
CA SER A 165 -4.46 13.75 20.38
C SER A 165 -5.27 14.46 21.46
N ASP A 166 -4.69 15.49 22.10
CA ASP A 166 -5.34 16.22 23.20
C ASP A 166 -6.71 16.84 22.81
N ASP A 167 -7.02 16.90 21.52
CA ASP A 167 -8.23 17.44 20.92
C ASP A 167 -9.21 16.38 20.37
N PHE A 168 -8.96 15.09 20.61
CA PHE A 168 -9.89 14.01 20.24
C PHE A 168 -11.25 14.18 20.93
N GLN A 169 -12.34 14.16 20.15
CA GLN A 169 -13.69 14.37 20.67
C GLN A 169 -14.58 13.12 20.54
N GLY A 170 -14.31 12.26 19.56
CA GLY A 170 -15.10 11.06 19.33
C GLY A 170 -14.98 10.52 17.92
N TRP A 171 -15.91 9.63 17.56
CA TRP A 171 -15.97 8.98 16.26
C TRP A 171 -17.20 9.43 15.48
N ARG A 172 -17.02 9.64 14.18
CA ARG A 172 -18.08 10.00 13.23
C ARG A 172 -18.12 9.01 12.08
N THR A 173 -19.29 8.89 11.49
CA THR A 173 -19.52 8.00 10.37
C THR A 173 -19.47 8.76 9.06
N TYR A 174 -18.80 8.17 8.07
CA TYR A 174 -18.66 8.66 6.70
C TYR A 174 -18.97 7.51 5.73
N SER A 175 -19.46 7.82 4.53
CA SER A 175 -19.40 6.87 3.42
C SER A 175 -17.94 6.73 2.93
N PRO A 176 -17.60 5.63 2.22
CA PRO A 176 -16.29 5.50 1.57
C PRO A 176 -15.94 6.66 0.64
N GLU A 177 -16.93 7.19 -0.09
CA GLU A 177 -16.76 8.35 -0.98
C GLU A 177 -16.50 9.65 -0.22
N GLU A 178 -17.24 9.89 0.87
CA GLU A 178 -17.02 11.07 1.72
C GLU A 178 -15.64 11.04 2.35
N LEU A 179 -15.20 9.85 2.80
CA LEU A 179 -13.84 9.66 3.33
C LEU A 179 -12.80 9.90 2.25
N ALA A 180 -12.96 9.30 1.07
CA ALA A 180 -12.04 9.48 -0.05
C ALA A 180 -11.91 10.96 -0.43
N ALA A 181 -13.00 11.72 -0.47
CA ALA A 181 -12.98 13.14 -0.82
C ALA A 181 -12.42 14.04 0.31
N GLY A 182 -12.60 13.66 1.57
CA GLY A 182 -12.29 14.48 2.74
C GLY A 182 -10.87 14.32 3.29
N VAL A 183 -10.16 13.25 2.92
CA VAL A 183 -8.83 12.94 3.47
C VAL A 183 -7.71 13.41 2.52
N PRO A 184 -6.68 14.12 3.01
CA PRO A 184 -5.52 14.51 2.20
C PRO A 184 -4.74 13.32 1.63
N GLU A 185 -4.17 13.47 0.42
CA GLU A 185 -3.42 12.42 -0.30
C GLU A 185 -2.18 11.89 0.44
N ASP A 186 -1.58 12.72 1.29
CA ASP A 186 -0.39 12.41 2.09
C ASP A 186 -0.69 11.60 3.36
N VAL A 187 -1.98 11.32 3.63
CA VAL A 187 -2.41 10.53 4.78
C VAL A 187 -2.42 9.03 4.43
N LEU A 188 -2.06 8.23 5.42
CA LEU A 188 -2.18 6.78 5.41
C LEU A 188 -3.36 6.36 6.29
N LEU A 189 -4.21 5.45 5.80
CA LEU A 189 -5.30 4.89 6.60
C LEU A 189 -4.80 3.68 7.38
N TYR A 190 -5.12 3.66 8.67
CA TYR A 190 -4.92 2.51 9.55
C TYR A 190 -6.27 1.89 9.86
N VAL A 191 -6.58 0.80 9.15
CA VAL A 191 -7.93 0.25 9.06
C VAL A 191 -8.10 -0.88 10.05
N ASP A 192 -9.04 -0.78 10.98
CA ASP A 192 -9.41 -1.83 11.94
C ASP A 192 -8.21 -2.42 12.72
N LYS A 193 -7.22 -1.57 13.00
CA LYS A 193 -5.93 -1.92 13.60
C LYS A 193 -5.08 -2.91 12.80
N ARG A 194 -5.35 -3.06 11.52
CA ARG A 194 -4.67 -3.99 10.64
C ARG A 194 -3.80 -3.20 9.68
N GLY A 195 -2.62 -3.75 9.42
CA GLY A 195 -1.84 -3.36 8.26
C GLY A 195 -2.40 -4.03 6.98
N PRO A 196 -1.73 -3.81 5.84
CA PRO A 196 -0.76 -2.73 5.63
C PRO A 196 -1.44 -1.35 5.75
N LEU A 197 -0.67 -0.30 6.06
CA LEU A 197 -1.20 1.06 5.97
C LEU A 197 -1.65 1.35 4.53
N PHE A 198 -2.84 1.92 4.38
CA PHE A 198 -3.44 2.15 3.07
C PHE A 198 -3.23 3.61 2.63
N PRO A 199 -2.41 3.89 1.59
CA PRO A 199 -2.21 5.26 1.14
C PRO A 199 -3.48 5.85 0.56
N VAL A 200 -3.91 7.04 1.01
CA VAL A 200 -5.13 7.69 0.50
C VAL A 200 -5.04 7.97 -1.00
N ARG A 201 -3.85 8.34 -1.51
CA ARG A 201 -3.59 8.43 -2.95
C ARG A 201 -3.96 7.16 -3.73
N ALA A 202 -3.86 5.98 -3.12
CA ALA A 202 -4.27 4.74 -3.75
C ALA A 202 -5.80 4.65 -3.82
N LEU A 203 -6.50 5.09 -2.76
CA LEU A 203 -7.98 5.21 -2.75
C LEU A 203 -8.46 6.08 -3.91
N HIS A 204 -7.79 7.20 -4.15
CA HIS A 204 -8.14 8.15 -5.22
C HIS A 204 -7.95 7.58 -6.62
N SER A 205 -7.14 6.52 -6.78
CA SER A 205 -7.03 5.81 -8.05
C SER A 205 -8.20 4.86 -8.33
N PHE A 206 -9.03 4.55 -7.33
CA PHE A 206 -10.21 3.71 -7.53
C PHE A 206 -11.35 4.50 -8.15
N ASN A 207 -11.87 3.96 -9.24
CA ASN A 207 -13.19 4.33 -9.71
C ASN A 207 -14.25 3.61 -8.85
N ILE A 208 -14.53 4.17 -7.66
CA ILE A 208 -15.46 3.60 -6.67
C ILE A 208 -16.86 3.33 -7.26
N PRO A 209 -17.48 4.25 -8.04
CA PRO A 209 -18.76 3.97 -8.67
C PRO A 209 -18.71 2.76 -9.61
N LEU A 210 -17.70 2.68 -10.47
CA LEU A 210 -17.53 1.57 -11.40
C LEU A 210 -17.31 0.24 -10.65
N PHE A 211 -16.51 0.26 -9.59
CA PHE A 211 -16.28 -0.90 -8.73
C PHE A 211 -17.58 -1.47 -8.16
N ARG A 212 -18.45 -0.62 -7.58
CA ARG A 212 -19.75 -1.04 -7.04
C ARG A 212 -20.70 -1.59 -8.11
N ILE A 213 -20.70 -0.99 -9.29
CA ILE A 213 -21.55 -1.45 -10.40
C ILE A 213 -21.11 -2.82 -10.91
N ILE A 214 -19.81 -3.12 -10.89
CA ILE A 214 -19.30 -4.45 -11.26
C ILE A 214 -19.76 -5.54 -10.29
N GLN A 215 -19.86 -5.22 -9.00
CA GLN A 215 -20.34 -6.17 -7.98
C GLN A 215 -21.85 -6.41 -8.06
N ASP A 216 -22.65 -5.33 -8.04
CA ASP A 216 -24.09 -5.43 -7.78
C ASP A 216 -24.98 -4.80 -8.87
N GLY A 217 -24.37 -4.18 -9.88
CA GLY A 217 -25.06 -3.40 -10.90
C GLY A 217 -25.61 -4.23 -12.06
N SER A 218 -26.44 -3.57 -12.89
CA SER A 218 -26.91 -4.17 -14.14
C SER A 218 -25.92 -3.93 -15.29
N ALA A 219 -25.89 -4.83 -16.28
CA ALA A 219 -25.06 -4.67 -17.48
C ALA A 219 -25.37 -3.37 -18.26
N ALA A 220 -26.59 -2.85 -18.17
CA ALA A 220 -26.97 -1.58 -18.79
C ALA A 220 -26.31 -0.39 -18.08
N GLN A 221 -26.41 -0.34 -16.76
CA GLN A 221 -25.77 0.69 -15.93
C GLN A 221 -24.25 0.64 -16.06
N LEU A 222 -23.67 -0.57 -16.07
CA LEU A 222 -22.24 -0.75 -16.27
C LEU A 222 -21.76 -0.16 -17.60
N ARG A 223 -22.49 -0.39 -18.70
CA ARG A 223 -22.10 0.15 -20.01
C ARG A 223 -22.13 1.68 -20.03
N GLU A 224 -23.14 2.29 -19.42
CA GLU A 224 -23.28 3.74 -19.33
C GLU A 224 -22.12 4.35 -18.54
N GLU A 225 -21.89 3.88 -17.32
CA GLU A 225 -20.87 4.42 -16.40
C GLU A 225 -19.46 4.10 -16.85
N PHE A 226 -19.23 2.91 -17.43
CA PHE A 226 -17.94 2.54 -18.00
C PHE A 226 -17.51 3.51 -19.11
N SER A 227 -18.45 3.97 -19.94
CA SER A 227 -18.14 4.83 -21.10
C SER A 227 -17.41 6.12 -20.68
N GLU A 228 -17.81 6.73 -19.57
CA GLU A 228 -17.22 7.98 -19.07
C GLU A 228 -16.08 7.76 -18.06
N SER A 229 -15.93 6.53 -17.57
CA SER A 229 -14.93 6.15 -16.58
C SER A 229 -13.50 6.28 -17.11
N LEU A 230 -12.60 6.79 -16.25
CA LEU A 230 -11.17 6.62 -16.43
C LEU A 230 -10.80 5.21 -15.97
N VAL A 231 -10.08 4.46 -16.80
CA VAL A 231 -9.62 3.11 -16.53
C VAL A 231 -8.16 2.95 -16.93
N TYR A 232 -7.50 1.91 -16.42
CA TYR A 232 -6.08 1.69 -16.60
C TYR A 232 -5.86 0.50 -17.52
N ARG A 233 -5.16 0.70 -18.64
CA ARG A 233 -4.91 -0.33 -19.66
C ARG A 233 -3.42 -0.67 -19.68
N PRO A 234 -3.02 -1.94 -19.46
CA PRO A 234 -1.66 -2.38 -19.75
C PRO A 234 -1.34 -2.22 -21.24
N GLU A 235 -0.13 -1.81 -21.57
CA GLU A 235 0.28 -1.64 -22.97
C GLU A 235 0.13 -2.95 -23.76
N GLY A 236 -0.61 -2.89 -24.87
CA GLY A 236 -0.84 -4.04 -25.75
C GLY A 236 -1.90 -5.04 -25.27
N GLU A 237 -2.57 -4.79 -24.14
CA GLU A 237 -3.71 -5.59 -23.68
C GLU A 237 -5.05 -4.89 -23.97
N ARG A 238 -6.11 -5.70 -24.13
CA ARG A 238 -7.50 -5.20 -24.18
C ARG A 238 -8.18 -5.20 -22.81
N ALA A 239 -7.60 -5.88 -21.83
CA ALA A 239 -8.10 -5.83 -20.46
C ALA A 239 -7.85 -4.45 -19.87
N VAL A 240 -8.81 -3.94 -19.10
CA VAL A 240 -8.70 -2.68 -18.38
C VAL A 240 -8.99 -2.90 -16.91
N PHE A 241 -8.40 -2.05 -16.07
CA PHE A 241 -8.52 -2.14 -14.62
C PHE A 241 -9.23 -0.91 -14.05
N THR A 242 -10.00 -1.12 -12.99
CA THR A 242 -10.78 -0.06 -12.31
C THR A 242 -9.92 0.86 -11.44
N SER A 243 -8.69 0.44 -11.13
CA SER A 243 -7.70 1.21 -10.39
C SER A 243 -6.28 0.82 -10.79
N LEU A 244 -5.32 1.72 -10.52
CA LEU A 244 -3.90 1.40 -10.71
C LEU A 244 -3.45 0.29 -9.74
N LEU A 245 -3.99 0.27 -8.52
CA LEU A 245 -3.67 -0.77 -7.54
C LEU A 245 -4.11 -2.17 -8.03
N ALA A 246 -5.26 -2.26 -8.69
CA ALA A 246 -5.74 -3.50 -9.29
C ALA A 246 -4.82 -3.99 -10.43
N LEU A 247 -4.40 -3.07 -11.31
CA LEU A 247 -3.44 -3.37 -12.37
C LEU A 247 -2.10 -3.85 -11.78
N GLU A 248 -1.56 -3.13 -10.81
CA GLU A 248 -0.29 -3.43 -10.16
C GLU A 248 -0.32 -4.77 -9.43
N ALA A 249 -1.42 -5.10 -8.76
CA ALA A 249 -1.60 -6.40 -8.09
C ALA A 249 -1.69 -7.56 -9.10
N SER A 250 -2.36 -7.34 -10.25
CA SER A 250 -2.63 -8.38 -11.24
C SER A 250 -1.50 -8.60 -12.24
N ARG A 251 -0.80 -7.54 -12.66
CA ARG A 251 0.25 -7.57 -13.70
C ARG A 251 1.64 -7.27 -13.16
N GLY A 252 1.75 -6.69 -11.97
CA GLY A 252 3.00 -6.30 -11.34
C GLY A 252 3.32 -4.82 -11.53
N ILE A 253 4.04 -4.25 -10.56
CA ILE A 253 4.29 -2.80 -10.42
C ILE A 253 5.18 -2.18 -11.52
N THR A 254 5.81 -2.99 -12.36
CA THR A 254 6.62 -2.52 -13.50
C THR A 254 5.89 -2.58 -14.83
N THR A 255 4.63 -3.04 -14.84
CA THR A 255 3.84 -3.14 -16.05
C THR A 255 3.66 -1.74 -16.65
N ALA A 256 4.02 -1.58 -17.92
CA ALA A 256 3.74 -0.34 -18.64
C ALA A 256 2.22 -0.23 -18.87
N TRP A 257 1.66 0.95 -18.62
CA TRP A 257 0.22 1.18 -18.68
C TRP A 257 -0.09 2.61 -19.12
N GLU A 258 -1.33 2.80 -19.57
CA GLU A 258 -1.90 4.10 -19.90
C GLU A 258 -3.29 4.28 -19.26
N SER A 259 -3.65 5.53 -18.97
CA SER A 259 -5.01 5.88 -18.55
C SER A 259 -5.86 6.21 -19.77
N VAL A 260 -6.98 5.52 -19.94
CA VAL A 260 -7.88 5.65 -21.10
C VAL A 260 -9.31 5.84 -20.64
N ARG A 261 -10.18 6.40 -21.50
CA ARG A 261 -11.62 6.46 -21.23
C ARG A 261 -12.29 5.18 -21.71
N GLY A 262 -13.25 4.66 -20.93
CA GLY A 262 -13.90 3.40 -21.28
C GLY A 262 -14.59 3.42 -22.64
N ARG A 263 -15.16 4.57 -23.08
CA ARG A 263 -15.74 4.71 -24.43
C ARG A 263 -14.74 4.48 -25.56
N ASP A 264 -13.49 4.89 -25.37
CA ASP A 264 -12.46 4.78 -26.40
C ASP A 264 -12.07 3.31 -26.57
N VAL A 265 -11.90 2.59 -25.45
CA VAL A 265 -11.60 1.15 -25.44
C VAL A 265 -12.78 0.33 -25.94
N LEU A 266 -14.01 0.68 -25.55
CA LEU A 266 -15.21 -0.01 -26.01
C LEU A 266 -15.42 0.14 -27.53
N ALA A 267 -15.06 1.30 -28.11
CA ALA A 267 -15.15 1.49 -29.55
C ALA A 267 -14.19 0.58 -30.36
N GLU A 268 -13.11 0.09 -29.74
CA GLU A 268 -12.18 -0.87 -30.33
C GLU A 268 -12.76 -2.31 -30.36
N GLY A 269 -13.90 -2.56 -29.70
CA GLY A 269 -14.61 -3.84 -29.65
C GLY A 269 -14.81 -4.37 -28.23
N GLU A 270 -14.81 -5.70 -28.07
CA GLU A 270 -14.96 -6.36 -26.78
C GLU A 270 -13.84 -5.97 -25.79
N VAL A 271 -14.22 -5.68 -24.54
CA VAL A 271 -13.31 -5.27 -23.46
C VAL A 271 -13.58 -6.10 -22.22
N ILE A 272 -12.50 -6.52 -21.54
CA ILE A 272 -12.57 -7.18 -20.24
C ILE A 272 -12.25 -6.14 -19.17
N ILE A 273 -13.13 -5.99 -18.20
CA ILE A 273 -12.92 -5.13 -17.05
C ILE A 273 -12.56 -6.02 -15.88
N ASP A 274 -11.36 -5.80 -15.34
CA ASP A 274 -10.81 -6.52 -14.20
C ASP A 274 -10.61 -5.56 -13.02
N PRO A 275 -11.43 -5.64 -11.95
CA PRO A 275 -11.23 -4.86 -10.74
C PRO A 275 -10.08 -5.37 -9.86
N GLY A 276 -9.35 -6.39 -10.30
CA GLY A 276 -8.21 -7.01 -9.62
C GLY A 276 -8.59 -8.16 -8.68
N HIS A 277 -9.78 -8.74 -8.81
CA HIS A 277 -10.28 -9.84 -7.99
C HIS A 277 -11.20 -10.79 -8.78
N GLU A 278 -11.94 -11.69 -8.10
CA GLU A 278 -12.70 -12.79 -8.74
C GLU A 278 -13.80 -12.36 -9.73
N HIS A 279 -14.18 -11.08 -9.75
CA HIS A 279 -15.28 -10.58 -10.57
C HIS A 279 -14.75 -9.86 -11.80
N GLN A 280 -14.63 -10.55 -12.93
CA GLN A 280 -14.34 -9.94 -14.22
C GLN A 280 -15.62 -9.81 -15.05
N VAL A 281 -15.74 -8.71 -15.79
CA VAL A 281 -16.89 -8.47 -16.68
C VAL A 281 -16.43 -8.23 -18.10
N THR A 282 -17.07 -8.92 -19.03
CA THR A 282 -16.87 -8.70 -20.46
C THR A 282 -17.96 -7.78 -20.99
N LEU A 283 -17.56 -6.67 -21.60
CA LEU A 283 -18.46 -5.76 -22.30
C LEU A 283 -18.22 -5.82 -23.81
N VAL A 284 -19.33 -5.88 -24.54
CA VAL A 284 -19.37 -5.79 -26.01
C VAL A 284 -20.01 -4.45 -26.37
N PRO A 285 -19.51 -3.74 -27.41
CA PRO A 285 -20.07 -2.49 -27.91
C PRO A 285 -21.59 -2.53 -28.06
#